data_AF-D3AH90-F1
#
_entry.id   AF-D3AH90-F1
#
_cell.length_a   1.000
_cell.length_b   1.000
_cell.length_c   1.000
_cell.angle_alpha   90.00
_cell.angle_beta   90.00
_cell.angle_gamma   90.00
#
_symmetry.space_group_name_H-M   'P 1'
#
loop_
_entity.id
_entity.type
_entity.pdbx_description
1 polymer ?
#
loop_
_entity_poly.entity_id
_entity_poly.type
_entity_poly.pdbx_seq_one_letter_code
_entity_poly.pdbx_strand_id
1 'polypeptide(L)'
;FTPHFSSEYPNMTIHLVEKTSPDLSAAVKNNEIDLALPLVSKYEYFDSDLCEIVPLETEDLYLIISDGLLRKYFSEQYPACKTAFMEGVSVTDFSHVPMFLHPASSRLHEAIVSKLVQNGTPPFMRIKTSLTSSLVSLCAEGYGIFFSTPMLLKHLYDTQPKCFESLHVFPVMEFQGTRKTLLLYHKNKYLSKPLSSSIHIIQQIYKEHKCVMDRIQAER
;
A
#
# COMPACT_ATOMS: atom_id res chain seq x y z
N PHE A 1 -12.17 -5.25 9.10
CA PHE A 1 -12.37 -4.92 10.53
C PHE A 1 -13.85 -4.90 10.88
N THR A 2 -14.63 -3.92 10.39
CA THR A 2 -16.01 -3.66 10.82
C THR A 2 -16.95 -4.87 10.80
N PRO A 3 -16.98 -5.71 9.75
CA PRO A 3 -17.86 -6.89 9.76
C PRO A 3 -17.53 -7.89 10.87
N HIS A 4 -16.23 -8.14 11.10
CA HIS A 4 -15.77 -9.08 12.13
C HIS A 4 -16.06 -8.55 13.54
N PHE A 5 -15.74 -7.28 13.79
CA PHE A 5 -15.99 -6.64 15.08
C PHE A 5 -17.49 -6.57 15.39
N SER A 6 -18.32 -6.18 14.43
CA SER A 6 -19.78 -6.06 14.62
C SER A 6 -20.44 -7.43 14.86
N SER A 7 -19.84 -8.52 14.36
CA SER A 7 -20.30 -9.87 14.67
C SER A 7 -20.01 -10.26 16.12
N GLU A 8 -18.88 -9.82 16.69
CA GLU A 8 -18.50 -10.10 18.08
C GLU A 8 -19.19 -9.14 19.07
N TYR A 9 -19.42 -7.89 18.68
CA TYR A 9 -19.93 -6.80 19.51
C TYR A 9 -21.04 -6.01 18.80
N PRO A 10 -22.24 -6.61 18.59
CA PRO A 10 -23.29 -6.03 17.73
C PRO A 10 -23.91 -4.74 18.26
N ASN A 11 -23.80 -4.48 19.57
CA ASN A 11 -24.37 -3.29 20.21
C ASN A 11 -23.37 -2.14 20.37
N MET A 12 -22.18 -2.24 19.77
CA MET A 12 -21.14 -1.21 19.85
C MET A 12 -21.10 -0.34 18.60
N THR A 13 -20.84 0.95 18.80
CA THR A 13 -20.62 1.90 17.71
C THR A 13 -19.13 2.06 17.46
N ILE A 14 -18.73 1.98 16.20
CA ILE A 14 -17.36 2.29 15.78
C ILE A 14 -17.35 3.73 15.26
N HIS A 15 -16.54 4.59 15.86
CA HIS A 15 -16.28 5.93 15.38
C HIS A 15 -14.96 5.94 14.58
N LEU A 16 -15.06 6.03 13.25
CA LEU A 16 -13.89 6.15 12.38
C LEU A 16 -13.47 7.61 12.27
N VAL A 17 -12.16 7.87 12.45
CA VAL A 17 -11.56 9.21 12.35
C VAL A 17 -10.47 9.18 11.30
N GLU A 18 -10.59 10.02 10.28
CA GLU A 18 -9.58 10.19 9.23
C GLU A 18 -8.82 11.50 9.47
N LYS A 19 -7.53 11.38 9.76
CA LYS A 19 -6.60 12.50 10.00
C LYS A 19 -5.22 12.14 9.44
N THR A 20 -4.29 13.08 9.42
CA THR A 20 -2.90 12.80 9.05
C THR A 20 -2.21 11.93 10.12
N SER A 21 -1.14 11.18 9.79
CA SER A 21 -0.42 10.34 10.77
C SER A 21 0.03 11.10 12.03
N PRO A 22 0.59 12.33 11.95
CA PRO A 22 0.89 13.13 13.14
C PRO A 22 -0.34 13.45 13.99
N ASP A 23 -1.45 13.83 13.36
CA ASP A 23 -2.69 14.21 14.06
C ASP A 23 -3.37 13.00 14.72
N LEU A 24 -3.32 11.82 14.08
CA LEU A 24 -3.78 10.57 14.69
C LEU A 24 -2.98 10.24 15.95
N SER A 25 -1.68 10.47 15.91
CA SER A 25 -0.78 10.20 17.04
C SER A 25 -1.04 11.16 18.20
N ALA A 26 -1.27 12.43 17.90
CA ALA A 26 -1.68 13.43 18.89
C ALA A 26 -3.06 13.09 19.51
N ALA A 27 -4.02 12.65 18.70
CA ALA A 27 -5.36 12.27 19.17
C ALA A 27 -5.33 11.09 20.15
N VAL A 28 -4.45 10.10 19.94
CA VAL A 28 -4.22 9.01 20.92
C VAL A 28 -3.64 9.56 22.22
N LYS A 29 -2.63 10.43 22.15
CA LYS A 29 -2.00 11.04 23.33
C LYS A 29 -2.99 11.87 24.15
N ASN A 30 -3.86 12.62 23.47
CA ASN A 30 -4.91 13.42 24.10
C ASN A 30 -6.13 12.60 24.54
N ASN A 31 -6.12 11.27 24.34
CA ASN A 31 -7.23 10.37 24.63
C ASN A 31 -8.54 10.74 23.90
N GLU A 32 -8.43 11.35 22.71
CA GLU A 32 -9.55 11.66 21.81
C GLU A 32 -10.03 10.44 21.03
N ILE A 33 -9.12 9.49 20.76
CA ILE A 33 -9.40 8.22 20.08
C ILE A 33 -8.77 7.04 20.83
N ASP A 34 -9.30 5.84 20.59
CA ASP A 34 -8.84 4.62 21.27
C ASP A 34 -7.63 3.98 20.62
N LEU A 35 -7.68 3.83 19.31
CA LEU A 35 -6.64 3.23 18.49
C LEU A 35 -6.33 4.16 17.32
N ALA A 36 -5.08 4.20 16.89
CA ALA A 36 -4.68 4.83 15.63
C ALA A 36 -3.90 3.86 14.75
N LEU A 37 -4.05 4.03 13.43
CA LEU A 37 -3.29 3.30 12.41
C LEU A 37 -2.45 4.26 11.56
N PRO A 38 -1.42 4.92 12.13
CA PRO A 38 -0.61 5.85 11.35
C PRO A 38 0.31 5.11 10.39
N LEU A 39 0.49 5.72 9.22
CA LEU A 39 1.55 5.37 8.27
C LEU A 39 2.76 6.25 8.55
N VAL A 40 3.90 5.63 8.83
CA VAL A 40 5.09 6.31 9.34
C VAL A 40 6.31 6.01 8.49
N SER A 41 7.19 7.00 8.34
CA SER A 41 8.51 6.79 7.74
C SER A 41 9.55 6.36 8.78
N LYS A 42 10.72 5.86 8.34
CA LYS A 42 11.83 5.41 9.23
C LYS A 42 12.27 6.44 10.28
N TYR A 43 11.98 7.72 10.09
CA TYR A 43 12.47 8.82 10.94
C TYR A 43 11.38 9.44 11.82
N GLU A 44 10.16 8.90 11.82
CA GLU A 44 9.11 9.40 12.71
C GLU A 44 9.28 8.86 14.13
N TYR A 45 9.26 9.78 15.10
CA TYR A 45 9.42 9.48 16.52
C TYR A 45 8.05 9.38 17.19
N PHE A 46 7.86 8.29 17.94
CA PHE A 46 6.71 8.08 18.82
C PHE A 46 7.19 8.04 20.26
N ASP A 47 6.41 8.67 21.13
CA ASP A 47 6.68 8.67 22.56
C ASP A 47 6.27 7.31 23.15
N SER A 48 7.25 6.44 23.38
CA SER A 48 7.06 5.09 23.92
C SER A 48 6.69 5.06 25.40
N ASP A 49 6.79 6.20 26.09
CA ASP A 49 6.38 6.32 27.48
C ASP A 49 4.87 6.61 27.57
N LEU A 50 4.31 7.29 26.57
CA LEU A 50 2.88 7.61 26.49
C LEU A 50 2.06 6.60 25.66
N CYS A 51 2.64 6.01 24.63
CA CYS A 51 1.93 5.13 23.70
C CYS A 51 2.54 3.73 23.64
N GLU A 52 1.67 2.73 23.59
CA GLU A 52 2.02 1.41 23.09
C GLU A 52 2.07 1.45 21.57
N ILE A 53 3.10 0.81 21.00
CA ILE A 53 3.42 0.86 19.57
C ILE A 53 3.54 -0.57 19.05
N VAL A 54 2.63 -0.95 18.17
CA VAL A 54 2.58 -2.30 17.59
C VAL A 54 2.83 -2.21 16.08
N PRO A 55 3.96 -2.70 15.56
CA PRO A 55 4.18 -2.77 14.13
C PRO A 55 3.21 -3.75 13.46
N LEU A 56 2.53 -3.34 12.40
CA LEU A 56 1.59 -4.19 11.66
C LEU A 56 2.20 -4.69 10.34
N GLU A 57 2.57 -3.78 9.46
CA GLU A 57 3.01 -4.10 8.09
C GLU A 57 4.00 -3.05 7.57
N THR A 58 4.95 -3.50 6.75
CA THR A 58 5.75 -2.64 5.89
C THR A 58 4.93 -2.28 4.67
N GLU A 59 4.73 -0.99 4.43
CA GLU A 59 3.98 -0.53 3.26
C GLU A 59 4.93 -0.43 2.07
N ASP A 60 5.23 -1.61 1.52
CA ASP A 60 6.01 -1.76 0.30
C ASP A 60 5.21 -1.28 -0.91
N LEU A 61 5.92 -0.90 -1.98
CA LEU A 61 5.28 -0.47 -3.22
C LEU A 61 5.62 -1.42 -4.37
N TYR A 62 4.62 -1.78 -5.15
CA TYR A 62 4.76 -2.62 -6.32
C TYR A 62 4.36 -1.87 -7.58
N LEU A 63 5.03 -2.17 -8.68
CA LEU A 63 4.71 -1.69 -10.02
C LEU A 63 3.92 -2.79 -10.74
N ILE A 64 2.80 -2.41 -11.33
CA ILE A 64 1.94 -3.29 -12.12
C ILE A 64 2.03 -2.88 -13.58
N ILE A 65 2.31 -3.86 -14.44
CA ILE A 65 2.53 -3.66 -15.88
C ILE A 65 1.98 -4.84 -16.67
N SER A 66 1.40 -4.62 -17.85
CA SER A 66 0.99 -5.73 -18.72
C SER A 66 2.15 -6.34 -19.49
N ASP A 67 1.99 -7.61 -19.83
CA ASP A 67 2.91 -8.35 -20.68
C ASP A 67 3.14 -7.66 -22.05
N GLY A 68 2.09 -7.02 -22.59
CA GLY A 68 2.16 -6.21 -23.80
C GLY A 68 3.03 -4.95 -23.64
N LEU A 69 2.94 -4.27 -22.50
CA LEU A 69 3.79 -3.12 -22.20
C LEU A 69 5.24 -3.53 -22.01
N LEU A 70 5.51 -4.67 -21.36
CA LEU A 70 6.88 -5.21 -21.26
C LEU A 70 7.48 -5.49 -22.65
N ARG A 71 6.75 -6.18 -23.53
CA ARG A 71 7.20 -6.40 -24.92
C ARG A 71 7.49 -5.11 -25.67
N LYS A 72 6.69 -4.07 -25.44
CA LYS A 72 6.78 -2.80 -26.17
C LYS A 72 7.92 -1.91 -25.70
N TYR A 73 8.09 -1.78 -24.38
CA TYR A 73 9.00 -0.80 -23.78
C TYR A 73 10.34 -1.42 -23.35
N PHE A 74 10.39 -2.74 -23.17
CA PHE A 74 11.59 -3.49 -22.78
C PHE A 74 11.90 -4.59 -23.81
N SER A 75 11.68 -4.32 -25.10
CA SER A 75 11.76 -5.30 -26.18
C SER A 75 13.09 -6.05 -26.25
N GLU A 76 14.20 -5.37 -25.98
CA GLU A 76 15.55 -5.96 -26.01
C GLU A 76 15.80 -6.92 -24.83
N GLN A 77 15.11 -6.72 -23.71
CA GLN A 77 15.26 -7.52 -22.50
C GLN A 77 14.15 -8.58 -22.39
N TYR A 78 13.12 -8.50 -23.23
CA TYR A 78 11.98 -9.42 -23.21
C TYR A 78 12.35 -10.78 -23.84
N PRO A 79 11.97 -11.93 -23.25
CA PRO A 79 11.17 -12.09 -22.02
C PRO A 79 12.00 -12.16 -20.72
N ALA A 80 13.33 -12.15 -20.80
CA ALA A 80 14.22 -12.35 -19.65
C ALA A 80 14.01 -11.32 -18.52
N CYS A 81 13.59 -10.09 -18.87
CA CYS A 81 13.26 -9.04 -17.91
C CYS A 81 12.18 -9.45 -16.91
N LYS A 82 11.25 -10.36 -17.29
CA LYS A 82 10.19 -10.82 -16.37
C LYS A 82 10.78 -11.44 -15.11
N THR A 83 11.78 -12.31 -15.28
CA THR A 83 12.45 -12.97 -14.15
C THR A 83 13.38 -12.00 -13.44
N ALA A 84 14.15 -11.20 -14.19
CA ALA A 84 15.08 -10.23 -13.59
C ALA A 84 14.36 -9.19 -12.71
N PHE A 85 13.19 -8.70 -13.13
CA PHE A 85 12.42 -7.69 -12.42
C PHE A 85 11.74 -8.22 -11.15
N MET A 86 11.69 -9.54 -10.94
CA MET A 86 11.18 -10.13 -9.68
C MET A 86 12.07 -9.77 -8.48
N GLU A 87 13.37 -9.58 -8.71
CA GLU A 87 14.33 -9.12 -7.68
C GLU A 87 14.11 -7.64 -7.30
N GLY A 88 13.30 -6.94 -8.08
CA GLY A 88 12.96 -5.54 -7.89
C GLY A 88 13.33 -4.67 -9.09
N VAL A 89 12.62 -3.55 -9.22
CA VAL A 89 12.83 -2.55 -10.25
C VAL A 89 13.08 -1.18 -9.65
N SER A 90 13.87 -0.36 -10.36
CA SER A 90 13.97 1.07 -10.06
C SER A 90 12.79 1.80 -10.69
N VAL A 91 12.17 2.75 -9.99
CA VAL A 91 11.07 3.54 -10.56
C VAL A 91 11.53 4.34 -11.80
N THR A 92 12.82 4.71 -11.83
CA THR A 92 13.43 5.48 -12.91
C THR A 92 13.44 4.75 -14.25
N ASP A 93 13.58 3.42 -14.21
CA ASP A 93 13.69 2.59 -15.41
C ASP A 93 12.38 2.57 -16.19
N PHE A 94 11.27 2.93 -15.53
CA PHE A 94 9.92 2.96 -16.10
C PHE A 94 9.46 4.38 -16.43
N SER A 95 10.29 5.41 -16.25
CA SER A 95 9.95 6.83 -16.48
C SER A 95 9.35 7.12 -17.87
N HIS A 96 9.76 6.33 -18.87
CA HIS A 96 9.34 6.43 -20.27
C HIS A 96 8.04 5.66 -20.59
N VAL A 97 7.53 4.85 -19.65
CA VAL A 97 6.28 4.09 -19.77
C VAL A 97 5.12 4.97 -19.29
N PRO A 98 3.95 5.00 -19.97
CA PRO A 98 2.82 5.79 -19.51
C PRO A 98 2.36 5.38 -18.11
N MET A 99 2.22 6.35 -17.20
CA MET A 99 1.89 6.11 -15.79
C MET A 99 0.48 6.61 -15.45
N PHE A 100 -0.20 5.86 -14.58
CA PHE A 100 -1.37 6.29 -13.84
C PHE A 100 -0.93 6.61 -12.41
N LEU A 101 -1.06 7.88 -12.01
CA LEU A 101 -0.66 8.34 -10.68
C LEU A 101 -1.86 8.85 -9.90
N HIS A 102 -1.74 8.87 -8.58
CA HIS A 102 -2.67 9.59 -7.72
C HIS A 102 -2.65 11.11 -8.01
N PRO A 103 -3.66 11.88 -7.55
CA PRO A 103 -3.62 13.34 -7.61
C PRO A 103 -2.39 13.90 -6.88
N ALA A 104 -1.97 15.11 -7.26
CA ALA A 104 -0.78 15.76 -6.71
C ALA A 104 -0.83 16.00 -5.19
N SER A 105 -2.03 16.01 -4.59
CA SER A 105 -2.22 16.08 -3.14
C SER A 105 -1.84 14.80 -2.38
N SER A 106 -1.54 13.70 -3.09
CA SER A 106 -1.15 12.43 -2.49
C SER A 106 0.34 12.40 -2.14
N ARG A 107 0.67 12.05 -0.90
CA ARG A 107 2.05 11.79 -0.47
C ARG A 107 2.74 10.67 -1.25
N LEU A 108 1.98 9.73 -1.81
CA LEU A 108 2.54 8.69 -2.68
C LEU A 108 2.91 9.27 -4.04
N HIS A 109 2.05 10.15 -4.60
CA HIS A 109 2.36 10.88 -5.83
C HIS A 109 3.64 11.69 -5.67
N GLU A 110 3.71 12.54 -4.65
CA GLU A 110 4.88 13.38 -4.39
C GLU A 110 6.16 12.56 -4.27
N ALA A 111 6.12 11.43 -3.55
CA ALA A 111 7.29 10.58 -3.36
C ALA A 111 7.79 9.94 -4.67
N ILE A 112 6.88 9.41 -5.50
CA ILE A 112 7.21 8.83 -6.81
C ILE A 112 7.77 9.92 -7.75
N VAL A 113 7.05 11.04 -7.89
CA VAL A 113 7.44 12.13 -8.79
C VAL A 113 8.76 12.76 -8.36
N SER A 114 8.96 13.00 -7.06
CA SER A 114 10.22 13.54 -6.54
C SER A 114 11.40 12.63 -6.89
N LYS A 115 11.23 11.30 -6.76
CA LYS A 115 12.31 10.35 -7.09
C LYS A 115 12.65 10.37 -8.58
N LEU A 116 11.64 10.45 -9.43
CA LEU A 116 11.80 10.54 -10.88
C LEU A 116 12.48 11.86 -11.32
N VAL A 117 12.01 13.00 -10.80
CA VAL A 117 12.57 14.32 -11.11
C VAL A 117 14.01 14.46 -10.60
N GLN A 118 14.34 13.96 -9.42
CA GLN A 118 15.70 13.97 -8.88
C GLN A 118 16.71 13.20 -9.75
N ASN A 119 16.25 12.20 -10.50
CA ASN A 119 17.05 11.44 -11.46
C ASN A 119 17.03 12.04 -12.88
N GLY A 120 16.45 13.23 -13.06
CA GLY A 120 16.39 13.92 -14.35
C GLY A 120 15.35 13.35 -15.33
N THR A 121 14.48 12.45 -14.89
CA THR A 121 13.52 11.72 -15.73
C THR A 121 12.08 11.94 -15.23
N PRO A 122 11.43 13.08 -15.55
CA PRO A 122 10.05 13.31 -15.12
C PRO A 122 9.11 12.23 -15.69
N PRO A 123 8.04 11.84 -14.96
CA PRO A 123 7.15 10.76 -15.38
C PRO A 123 6.34 11.13 -16.63
N PHE A 124 6.15 10.16 -17.53
CA PHE A 124 5.09 10.24 -18.53
C PHE A 124 3.71 9.98 -17.89
N MET A 125 3.11 11.01 -17.29
CA MET A 125 1.77 10.91 -16.67
C MET A 125 0.66 10.89 -17.73
N ARG A 126 -0.04 9.77 -17.84
CA ARG A 126 -1.21 9.63 -18.72
C ARG A 126 -2.53 9.86 -18.00
N ILE A 127 -2.66 9.37 -16.77
CA ILE A 127 -3.88 9.50 -15.96
C ILE A 127 -3.50 9.97 -14.55
N LYS A 128 -4.28 10.91 -14.02
CA LYS A 128 -4.26 11.30 -12.60
C LYS A 128 -5.61 10.98 -11.97
N THR A 129 -5.68 10.05 -11.02
CA THR A 129 -6.95 9.63 -10.42
C THR A 129 -6.77 9.05 -9.01
N SER A 130 -7.74 9.27 -8.13
CA SER A 130 -7.88 8.54 -6.87
C SER A 130 -8.72 7.27 -7.01
N LEU A 131 -9.39 7.07 -8.15
CA LEU A 131 -10.23 5.91 -8.44
C LEU A 131 -9.34 4.72 -8.83
N THR A 132 -9.17 3.77 -7.91
CA THR A 132 -8.29 2.62 -8.09
C THR A 132 -8.95 1.45 -8.83
N SER A 133 -10.29 1.36 -8.82
CA SER A 133 -11.04 0.22 -9.37
C SER A 133 -10.78 -0.05 -10.85
N SER A 134 -10.57 1.00 -11.66
CA SER A 134 -10.35 0.87 -13.11
C SER A 134 -8.87 0.74 -13.51
N LEU A 135 -7.92 0.90 -12.58
CA LEU A 135 -6.49 0.92 -12.90
C LEU A 135 -6.01 -0.43 -13.46
N VAL A 136 -6.52 -1.53 -12.90
CA VAL A 136 -6.16 -2.89 -13.31
C VAL A 136 -6.58 -3.19 -14.74
N SER A 137 -7.84 -2.91 -15.11
CA SER A 137 -8.35 -3.18 -16.46
C SER A 137 -7.61 -2.34 -17.50
N LEU A 138 -7.41 -1.04 -17.23
CA LEU A 138 -6.64 -0.15 -18.12
C LEU A 138 -5.18 -0.60 -18.26
N CYS A 139 -4.56 -1.09 -17.19
CA CYS A 139 -3.21 -1.62 -17.22
C CYS A 139 -3.14 -2.91 -18.05
N ALA A 140 -4.09 -3.83 -17.86
CA ALA A 140 -4.15 -5.10 -18.58
C ALA A 140 -4.30 -4.87 -20.10
N GLU A 141 -5.09 -3.87 -20.49
CA GLU A 141 -5.24 -3.43 -21.88
C GLU A 141 -4.02 -2.64 -22.43
N GLY A 142 -3.03 -2.36 -21.58
CA GLY A 142 -1.76 -1.74 -21.99
C GLY A 142 -1.81 -0.21 -22.13
N TYR A 143 -2.74 0.47 -21.46
CA TYR A 143 -2.80 1.92 -21.48
C TYR A 143 -1.74 2.58 -20.59
N GLY A 144 -1.16 1.86 -19.63
CA GLY A 144 -0.13 2.38 -18.74
C GLY A 144 0.11 1.48 -17.54
N ILE A 145 1.07 1.87 -16.71
CA ILE A 145 1.42 1.22 -15.44
C ILE A 145 0.83 1.98 -14.26
N PHE A 146 0.68 1.29 -13.13
CA PHE A 146 0.34 1.94 -11.85
C PHE A 146 1.12 1.31 -10.71
N PHE A 147 1.09 2.00 -9.56
CA PHE A 147 1.74 1.56 -8.33
C PHE A 147 0.70 1.16 -7.31
N SER A 148 0.93 0.06 -6.60
CA SER A 148 0.01 -0.45 -5.58
C SER A 148 0.74 -0.84 -4.31
N THR A 149 0.08 -0.61 -3.19
CA THR A 149 0.44 -1.22 -1.90
C THR A 149 -0.08 -2.66 -1.85
N PRO A 150 0.46 -3.54 -0.96
CA PRO A 150 -0.01 -4.91 -0.78
C PRO A 150 -1.52 -5.00 -0.55
N MET A 151 -2.07 -4.15 0.33
CA MET A 151 -3.49 -4.18 0.68
C MET A 151 -4.40 -3.87 -0.53
N LEU A 152 -4.07 -2.83 -1.31
CA LEU A 152 -4.83 -2.51 -2.52
C LEU A 152 -4.66 -3.61 -3.58
N LEU A 153 -3.45 -4.14 -3.73
CA LEU A 153 -3.15 -5.18 -4.71
C LEU A 153 -3.96 -6.45 -4.43
N LYS A 154 -4.06 -6.85 -3.15
CA LYS A 154 -4.92 -7.95 -2.71
C LYS A 154 -6.36 -7.71 -3.10
N HIS A 155 -6.92 -6.54 -2.76
CA HIS A 155 -8.29 -6.23 -3.10
C HIS A 155 -8.55 -6.29 -4.61
N LEU A 156 -7.62 -5.76 -5.40
CA LEU A 156 -7.69 -5.78 -6.85
C LEU A 156 -7.60 -7.20 -7.42
N TYR A 157 -6.72 -8.04 -6.90
CA TYR A 157 -6.59 -9.44 -7.30
C TYR A 157 -7.84 -10.25 -6.96
N ASP A 158 -8.37 -10.10 -5.74
CA ASP A 158 -9.59 -10.80 -5.29
C ASP A 158 -10.83 -10.41 -6.11
N THR A 159 -10.90 -9.16 -6.58
CA THR A 159 -12.06 -8.63 -7.32
C THR A 159 -11.96 -8.79 -8.83
N GLN A 160 -10.75 -8.80 -9.40
CA GLN A 160 -10.52 -8.81 -10.84
C GLN A 160 -9.43 -9.82 -11.27
N PRO A 161 -9.50 -11.10 -10.85
CA PRO A 161 -8.41 -12.06 -11.04
C PRO A 161 -8.03 -12.29 -12.51
N LYS A 162 -9.03 -12.27 -13.42
CA LYS A 162 -8.81 -12.44 -14.87
C LYS A 162 -7.85 -11.40 -15.48
N CYS A 163 -7.85 -10.17 -14.96
CA CYS A 163 -6.93 -9.15 -15.45
C CYS A 163 -5.47 -9.51 -15.11
N PHE A 164 -5.26 -10.16 -13.97
CA PHE A 164 -3.93 -10.53 -13.48
C PHE A 164 -3.26 -11.66 -14.28
N GLU A 165 -4.01 -12.38 -15.13
CA GLU A 165 -3.46 -13.38 -16.07
C GLU A 165 -2.47 -12.76 -17.07
N SER A 166 -2.62 -11.47 -17.39
CA SER A 166 -1.80 -10.75 -18.38
C SER A 166 -0.91 -9.65 -17.79
N LEU A 167 -1.06 -9.39 -16.48
CA LEU A 167 -0.27 -8.39 -15.76
C LEU A 167 1.02 -9.01 -15.24
N HIS A 168 1.92 -8.19 -14.70
CA HIS A 168 3.11 -8.53 -13.93
C HIS A 168 3.25 -7.56 -12.79
N VAL A 169 3.77 -8.04 -11.66
CA VAL A 169 3.89 -7.28 -10.41
C VAL A 169 5.33 -7.35 -9.96
N PHE A 170 6.01 -6.20 -9.88
CA PHE A 170 7.42 -6.12 -9.51
C PHE A 170 7.62 -5.23 -8.28
N PRO A 171 8.47 -5.62 -7.31
CA PRO A 171 8.81 -4.77 -6.18
C PRO A 171 9.50 -3.48 -6.66
N VAL A 172 9.12 -2.31 -6.14
CA VAL A 172 9.83 -1.06 -6.43
C VAL A 172 10.87 -0.83 -5.35
N MET A 173 12.15 -0.99 -5.71
CA MET A 173 13.27 -1.07 -4.78
C MET A 173 13.32 0.13 -3.83
N GLU A 174 13.10 1.34 -4.34
CA GLU A 174 13.28 2.56 -3.54
C GLU A 174 12.18 2.79 -2.51
N PHE A 175 11.12 1.99 -2.54
CA PHE A 175 10.00 2.07 -1.62
C PHE A 175 9.87 0.85 -0.70
N GLN A 176 10.73 -0.17 -0.84
CA GLN A 176 10.73 -1.33 0.04
C GLN A 176 11.20 -0.97 1.45
N GLY A 177 10.41 -1.34 2.47
CA GLY A 177 10.70 -1.13 3.88
C GLY A 177 10.84 0.34 4.29
N THR A 178 10.37 1.28 3.47
CA THR A 178 10.51 2.73 3.72
C THR A 178 9.46 3.28 4.65
N ARG A 179 8.27 2.67 4.63
CA ARG A 179 7.12 3.07 5.43
C ARG A 179 6.54 1.87 6.17
N LYS A 180 5.93 2.13 7.32
CA LYS A 180 5.28 1.11 8.14
C LYS A 180 3.93 1.60 8.61
N THR A 181 2.94 0.73 8.55
CA THR A 181 1.70 0.94 9.30
C THR A 181 1.91 0.44 10.72
N LEU A 182 1.61 1.29 11.70
CA LEU A 182 1.63 0.94 13.11
C LEU A 182 0.20 0.86 13.64
N LEU A 183 0.02 0.19 14.77
CA LEU A 183 -1.13 0.34 15.65
C LEU A 183 -0.66 1.03 16.93
N LEU A 184 -1.31 2.14 17.27
CA LEU A 184 -1.01 2.93 18.46
C LEU A 184 -2.21 2.96 19.40
N TYR A 185 -1.95 2.90 20.70
CA TYR A 185 -2.91 3.21 21.75
C TYR A 185 -2.20 3.76 22.98
N HIS A 186 -2.92 4.51 23.81
CA HIS A 186 -2.33 5.10 25.01
C HIS A 186 -1.95 4.01 26.02
N LYS A 187 -0.73 4.09 26.58
CA LYS A 187 -0.16 3.03 27.44
C LYS A 187 -0.95 2.78 28.72
N ASN A 188 -1.49 3.86 29.31
CA ASN A 188 -2.33 3.77 30.51
C ASN A 188 -3.81 3.50 30.21
N LYS A 189 -4.16 3.14 28.96
CA LYS A 189 -5.55 2.92 28.59
C LYS A 189 -6.05 1.60 29.15
N TYR A 190 -7.22 1.62 29.79
CA TYR A 190 -7.87 0.38 30.19
C TYR A 190 -8.34 -0.39 28.94
N LEU A 191 -7.71 -1.54 28.70
CA LEU A 191 -8.04 -2.41 27.58
C LEU A 191 -9.27 -3.26 27.90
N SER A 192 -10.45 -2.67 27.71
CA SER A 192 -11.71 -3.41 27.78
C SER A 192 -11.68 -4.60 26.80
N LYS A 193 -12.50 -5.63 27.06
CA LYS A 193 -12.57 -6.82 26.18
C LYS A 193 -12.81 -6.46 24.69
N PRO A 194 -13.72 -5.54 24.33
CA PRO A 194 -13.90 -5.09 22.94
C PRO A 194 -12.67 -4.39 22.35
N LEU A 195 -11.99 -3.55 23.13
CA LEU A 195 -10.78 -2.86 22.65
C LEU A 195 -9.64 -3.86 22.41
N SER A 196 -9.46 -4.81 23.34
CA SER A 196 -8.52 -5.93 23.18
C SER A 196 -8.85 -6.78 21.95
N SER A 197 -10.12 -7.13 21.72
CA SER A 197 -10.56 -7.82 20.49
C SER A 197 -10.25 -6.99 19.24
N SER A 198 -10.44 -5.68 19.30
CA SER A 198 -10.18 -4.79 18.15
C SER A 198 -8.72 -4.85 17.72
N ILE A 199 -7.79 -4.82 18.68
CA ILE A 199 -6.35 -4.95 18.43
C ILE A 199 -6.05 -6.30 17.74
N HIS A 200 -6.60 -7.40 18.25
CA HIS A 200 -6.39 -8.74 17.69
C HIS A 200 -6.95 -8.87 16.26
N ILE A 201 -8.17 -8.39 16.02
CA ILE A 201 -8.80 -8.42 14.68
C ILE A 201 -7.95 -7.63 13.69
N ILE A 202 -7.48 -6.43 14.07
CA ILE A 202 -6.63 -5.61 13.20
C ILE A 202 -5.32 -6.35 12.89
N GLN A 203 -4.63 -6.87 13.90
CA GLN A 203 -3.39 -7.62 13.70
C GLN A 203 -3.58 -8.82 12.75
N GLN A 204 -4.70 -9.53 12.86
CA GLN A 204 -4.99 -10.68 12.01
C GLN A 204 -5.20 -10.28 10.54
N ILE A 205 -5.93 -9.19 10.28
CA ILE A 205 -6.15 -8.66 8.92
C ILE A 205 -4.82 -8.35 8.23
N TYR A 206 -3.91 -7.65 8.93
CA TYR A 206 -2.60 -7.30 8.36
C TYR A 206 -1.69 -8.53 8.15
N LYS A 207 -1.84 -9.60 8.94
CA LYS A 207 -1.11 -10.86 8.70
C LYS A 207 -1.58 -11.54 7.41
N GLU A 208 -2.88 -11.50 7.11
CA GLU A 208 -3.45 -12.11 5.91
C GLU A 208 -3.04 -11.39 4.61
N HIS A 209 -2.79 -10.08 4.66
CA HIS A 209 -2.31 -9.31 3.50
C HIS A 209 -0.97 -9.82 2.96
N LYS A 210 -0.02 -10.13 3.85
CA LYS A 210 1.32 -10.61 3.47
C LYS A 210 1.29 -11.89 2.61
N CYS A 211 0.29 -12.75 2.82
CA CYS A 211 0.17 -14.03 2.11
C CYS A 211 -0.23 -13.88 0.62
N VAL A 212 -0.75 -12.73 0.20
CA VAL A 212 -1.24 -12.57 -1.20
C VAL A 212 -0.09 -12.33 -2.18
N MET A 213 1.01 -11.71 -1.74
CA MET A 213 2.19 -11.56 -2.59
C MET A 213 2.76 -12.92 -2.99
N ASP A 214 2.84 -13.85 -2.04
CA ASP A 214 3.29 -15.22 -2.29
C ASP A 214 2.39 -15.93 -3.31
N ARG A 215 1.08 -15.69 -3.29
CA ARG A 215 0.12 -16.28 -4.25
C ARG A 215 0.28 -15.70 -5.65
N ILE A 216 0.38 -14.37 -5.77
CA ILE A 216 0.56 -13.69 -7.07
C ILE A 216 1.85 -14.14 -7.75
N GLN A 217 2.89 -14.41 -6.97
CA GLN A 217 4.19 -14.86 -7.47
C GLN A 217 4.24 -16.38 -7.74
N ALA A 218 3.54 -17.20 -6.95
CA ALA A 218 3.53 -18.67 -7.12
C ALA A 218 2.74 -19.17 -8.34
N GLU A 219 1.84 -18.35 -8.91
CA GLU A 219 1.03 -18.69 -10.09
C GLU A 219 1.74 -18.36 -11.43
N ARG A 220 3.05 -18.05 -11.42
CA ARG A 220 3.83 -17.56 -12.57
C ARG A 220 5.16 -18.27 -12.71
#